data_AF-A0A6I1YZG8-F1
#
_entry.id   AF-A0A6I1YZG8-F1
#
_cell.length_a   1.000
_cell.length_b   1.000
_cell.length_c   1.000
_cell.angle_alpha   90.00
_cell.angle_beta   90.00
_cell.angle_gamma   90.00
#
_symmetry.space_group_name_H-M   'P 1'
#
loop_
_entity.id
_entity.type
_entity.pdbx_description
1 polymer ?
#
loop_
_entity_poly.entity_id
_entity_poly.type
_entity_poly.pdbx_seq_one_letter_code
_entity_poly.pdbx_strand_id
1 'polypeptide(L)'
;MSVRRLSEPGAASEKFTDTVGVLTSWDGGVLMITRRDGRSVRIAESALVAGKVIPAAPARRRGPAASYEELARVCSRGWQPLETERLGEWVLRASGGFTRRANSVLPLGDSGLPLDAALAAVRSWYGERGLPAYVQTATGAEGTQELLCAELERRGWVLEVTSEVWTGALAPVADRAEGTGVLLSREADEAWLARYQRKGVSEVALRVLGGGPSVWFATVPGAGDEPPAAIGRCVVDGRWAGFAAVEVDPGRRRQGLATEVMAALARRALDEGASAAWLQVETDNAGARALYAAMGFTPHHAYHHYRAPDTAGSDDRNGETDTSANRNRRMDAATDSAEGLDRATDTADDPNTTTATDAVGDPDTTADTPGHQTHTAAPADHHAPAAGRAGARTPATNAAGDRDTSADTPGHPSHRTRAATPVGRHETGAVEERGRKSEDSGPVGS
;
A
#
# COMPACT_ATOMS: atom_id res chain seq x y z
N MET A 1 7.01 -20.42 11.94
CA MET A 1 7.43 -21.84 12.07
C MET A 1 7.87 -22.35 10.69
N SER A 2 8.74 -23.36 10.66
CA SER A 2 8.93 -24.24 9.50
C SER A 2 8.61 -25.68 9.91
N VAL A 3 7.94 -26.41 9.03
CA VAL A 3 7.51 -27.80 9.22
C VAL A 3 7.94 -28.61 8.01
N ARG A 4 8.68 -29.69 8.26
CA ARG A 4 9.04 -30.71 7.27
C ARG A 4 8.01 -31.82 7.30
N ARG A 5 7.45 -32.17 6.14
CA ARG A 5 6.56 -33.31 5.97
C ARG A 5 7.06 -34.31 4.92
N LEU A 6 6.61 -35.55 5.02
CA LEU A 6 6.69 -36.53 3.93
C LEU A 6 5.75 -36.12 2.77
N SER A 7 6.12 -36.49 1.55
CA SER A 7 5.18 -36.52 0.41
C SER A 7 4.36 -37.81 0.43
N GLU A 8 3.34 -37.92 -0.43
CA GLU A 8 2.44 -39.07 -0.46
C GLU A 8 3.16 -40.40 -0.71
N PRO A 9 2.78 -41.48 0.00
CA PRO A 9 3.42 -42.79 -0.13
C PRO A 9 3.11 -43.42 -1.49
N GLY A 10 4.10 -43.46 -2.38
CA GLY A 10 3.96 -44.02 -3.73
C GLY A 10 5.06 -43.58 -4.70
N ALA A 11 5.66 -42.40 -4.49
CA ALA A 11 6.88 -42.01 -5.20
C ALA A 11 8.09 -42.81 -4.67
N ALA A 12 8.91 -43.39 -5.55
CA ALA A 12 10.03 -44.27 -5.20
C ALA A 12 11.28 -43.55 -4.62
N SER A 13 11.06 -42.51 -3.82
CA SER A 13 12.05 -41.82 -2.98
C SER A 13 11.30 -41.00 -1.92
N GLU A 14 11.75 -40.99 -0.68
CA GLU A 14 11.14 -40.20 0.40
C GLU A 14 11.38 -38.70 0.17
N LYS A 15 10.52 -38.07 -0.63
CA LYS A 15 10.60 -36.65 -0.94
C LYS A 15 10.03 -35.83 0.21
N PHE A 16 10.90 -35.33 1.09
CA PHE A 16 10.51 -34.37 2.11
C PHE A 16 10.13 -33.02 1.48
N THR A 17 9.05 -32.41 1.97
CA THR A 17 8.63 -31.05 1.59
C THR A 17 8.62 -30.16 2.83
N ASP A 18 9.30 -29.02 2.77
CA ASP A 18 9.27 -28.00 3.82
C ASP A 18 8.13 -26.99 3.58
N THR A 19 7.44 -26.58 4.64
CA THR A 19 6.41 -25.53 4.64
C THR A 19 6.70 -24.50 5.73
N VAL A 20 6.70 -23.22 5.35
CA VAL A 20 7.02 -22.10 6.25
C VAL A 20 5.82 -21.17 6.36
N GLY A 21 5.44 -20.82 7.59
CA GLY A 21 4.29 -19.95 7.90
C GLY A 21 4.04 -19.84 9.40
N VAL A 22 2.92 -19.27 9.80
CA VAL A 22 2.42 -19.29 11.18
C VAL A 22 1.59 -20.56 11.38
N LEU A 23 1.84 -21.30 12.47
CA LEU A 23 0.99 -22.41 12.89
C LEU A 23 -0.29 -21.78 13.48
N THR A 24 -1.42 -21.97 12.83
CA THR A 24 -2.71 -21.33 13.18
C THR A 24 -3.67 -22.28 13.90
N SER A 25 -3.53 -23.60 13.73
CA SER A 25 -4.07 -24.59 14.66
C SER A 25 -3.22 -25.87 14.70
N TRP A 26 -3.37 -26.64 15.77
CA TRP A 26 -2.94 -28.03 15.87
C TRP A 26 -3.96 -28.79 16.71
N ASP A 27 -4.79 -29.59 16.03
CA ASP A 27 -5.93 -30.30 16.60
C ASP A 27 -6.27 -31.54 15.76
N GLY A 28 -6.95 -32.53 16.34
CA GLY A 28 -7.45 -33.70 15.60
C GLY A 28 -6.41 -34.53 14.82
N GLY A 29 -5.13 -34.49 15.22
CA GLY A 29 -4.03 -35.12 14.49
C GLY A 29 -3.58 -34.35 13.23
N VAL A 30 -3.83 -33.04 13.20
CA VAL A 30 -3.59 -32.16 12.04
C VAL A 30 -3.03 -30.82 12.46
N LEU A 31 -2.08 -30.31 11.68
CA LEU A 31 -1.51 -28.97 11.80
C LEU A 31 -2.04 -28.10 10.64
N MET A 32 -2.48 -26.87 10.97
CA MET A 32 -2.85 -25.85 10.01
C MET A 32 -1.79 -24.73 10.00
N ILE A 33 -1.22 -24.42 8.83
CA ILE A 33 -0.17 -23.41 8.69
C ILE A 33 -0.57 -22.36 7.66
N THR A 34 -0.79 -21.13 8.10
CA THR A 34 -1.04 -19.98 7.22
C THR A 34 0.29 -19.40 6.74
N ARG A 35 0.47 -19.34 5.41
CA ARG A 35 1.70 -18.87 4.75
C ARG A 35 1.70 -17.35 4.57
N ARG A 36 2.88 -16.78 4.24
CA ARG A 36 3.07 -15.36 3.86
C ARG A 36 2.26 -14.91 2.62
N ASP A 37 1.76 -15.85 1.83
CA ASP A 37 0.86 -15.56 0.70
C ASP A 37 -0.62 -15.63 1.10
N GLY A 38 -0.92 -15.64 2.41
CA GLY A 38 -2.26 -15.78 2.98
C GLY A 38 -2.78 -17.22 3.04
N ARG A 39 -2.22 -18.15 2.25
CA ARG A 39 -2.83 -19.48 2.07
C ARG A 39 -2.60 -20.39 3.28
N SER A 40 -3.68 -20.94 3.81
CA SER A 40 -3.65 -22.01 4.80
C SER A 40 -3.28 -23.36 4.18
N VAL A 41 -2.38 -24.10 4.84
CA VAL A 41 -1.92 -25.45 4.43
C VAL A 41 -2.18 -26.45 5.54
N ARG A 42 -2.92 -27.51 5.21
CA ARG A 42 -3.20 -28.67 6.07
C ARG A 42 -2.06 -29.69 6.00
N ILE A 43 -1.57 -30.14 7.15
CA ILE A 43 -0.54 -31.17 7.27
C ILE A 43 -1.01 -32.19 8.31
N ALA A 44 -1.11 -33.47 7.93
CA ALA A 44 -1.39 -34.54 8.89
C ALA A 44 -0.19 -34.73 9.83
N GLU A 45 -0.45 -34.90 11.13
CA GLU A 45 0.58 -35.09 12.14
C GLU A 45 1.39 -36.38 11.90
N SER A 46 0.76 -37.42 11.37
CA SER A 46 1.44 -38.65 10.92
C SER A 46 2.42 -38.46 9.76
N ALA A 47 2.38 -37.31 9.07
CA ALA A 47 3.33 -36.94 8.03
C ALA A 47 4.37 -35.90 8.51
N LEU A 48 4.29 -35.41 9.75
CA LEU A 48 5.22 -34.46 10.34
C LEU A 48 6.54 -35.15 10.70
N VAL A 49 7.64 -34.68 10.13
CA VAL A 49 8.99 -35.24 10.34
C VAL A 49 9.82 -34.36 11.27
N ALA A 50 9.67 -33.04 11.16
CA ALA A 50 10.31 -32.07 12.06
C ALA A 50 9.56 -30.74 12.07
N GLY A 51 9.47 -30.10 13.23
CA GLY A 51 8.99 -28.73 13.40
C GLY A 51 10.07 -27.85 14.00
N LYS A 52 10.29 -26.66 13.44
CA LYS A 52 11.23 -25.65 13.97
C LYS A 52 10.54 -24.30 14.10
N VAL A 53 10.57 -23.71 15.30
CA VAL A 53 10.28 -22.28 15.46
C VAL A 53 11.39 -21.49 14.76
N ILE A 54 10.99 -20.65 13.82
CA ILE A 54 11.87 -19.67 13.16
C ILE A 54 11.45 -18.30 13.71
N PRO A 55 12.38 -17.47 14.23
CA PRO A 55 12.08 -16.11 14.64
C PRO A 55 11.47 -15.28 13.51
N ALA A 56 10.69 -14.25 13.84
CA ALA A 56 10.38 -13.19 12.89
C ALA A 56 11.72 -12.58 12.42
N ALA A 57 12.01 -12.64 11.12
CA ALA A 57 13.37 -12.52 10.60
C ALA A 57 13.95 -11.09 10.75
N PRO A 58 15.02 -10.87 11.55
CA PRO A 58 15.51 -9.52 11.80
C PRO A 58 16.33 -8.91 10.65
N ALA A 59 15.97 -7.67 10.30
CA ALA A 59 16.91 -6.57 10.06
C ALA A 59 18.09 -6.74 9.06
N ARG A 60 17.90 -7.37 7.90
CA ARG A 60 18.58 -6.93 6.65
C ARG A 60 17.62 -6.17 5.71
N ARG A 61 16.93 -5.17 6.26
CA ARG A 61 16.12 -4.25 5.46
C ARG A 61 17.02 -3.33 4.63
N ARG A 62 17.08 -3.58 3.31
CA ARG A 62 17.42 -2.53 2.33
C ARG A 62 16.18 -1.63 2.17
N GLY A 63 15.96 -0.74 3.13
CA GLY A 63 14.79 0.13 3.14
C GLY A 63 14.44 0.66 4.53
N PRO A 64 13.40 1.50 4.63
CA PRO A 64 12.98 2.13 5.86
C PRO A 64 12.54 1.11 6.94
N ALA A 65 12.96 1.36 8.18
CA ALA A 65 12.36 0.73 9.36
C ALA A 65 10.91 1.23 9.53
N ALA A 66 9.99 0.27 9.70
CA ALA A 66 8.55 0.48 9.81
C ALA A 66 7.83 -0.78 10.34
N SER A 67 6.86 -0.64 11.24
CA SER A 67 5.99 -1.77 11.64
C SER A 67 4.93 -2.08 10.57
N TYR A 68 4.21 -3.21 10.70
CA TYR A 68 2.99 -3.43 9.92
C TYR A 68 1.95 -2.34 10.21
N GLU A 69 1.73 -2.04 11.49
CA GLU A 69 0.71 -1.12 11.99
C GLU A 69 0.92 0.34 11.54
N GLU A 70 2.18 0.80 11.46
CA GLU A 70 2.55 2.11 10.89
C GLU A 70 2.12 2.18 9.42
N LEU A 71 2.55 1.20 8.62
CA LEU A 71 2.24 1.16 7.19
C LEU A 71 0.74 0.98 6.93
N ALA A 72 0.04 0.15 7.70
CA ALA A 72 -1.41 -0.04 7.56
C ALA A 72 -2.17 1.28 7.72
N ARG A 73 -1.82 2.10 8.72
CA ARG A 73 -2.41 3.43 8.92
C ARG A 73 -2.05 4.41 7.81
N VAL A 74 -0.78 4.50 7.43
CA VAL A 74 -0.30 5.39 6.34
C VAL A 74 -0.94 5.01 5.00
N CYS A 75 -0.96 3.72 4.65
CA CYS A 75 -1.63 3.21 3.45
C CYS A 75 -3.12 3.52 3.42
N SER A 76 -3.81 3.47 4.57
CA SER A 76 -5.23 3.84 4.65
C SER A 76 -5.48 5.34 4.54
N ARG A 77 -4.50 6.20 4.82
CA ARG A 77 -4.57 7.65 4.53
C ARG A 77 -4.18 7.98 3.10
N GLY A 78 -3.34 7.15 2.47
CA GLY A 78 -3.04 7.21 1.03
C GLY A 78 -4.23 6.89 0.12
N TRP A 79 -5.27 6.23 0.64
CA TRP A 79 -6.57 6.03 0.00
C TRP A 79 -7.68 6.44 0.96
N GLN A 80 -7.70 7.73 1.31
CA GLN A 80 -8.56 8.25 2.38
C GLN A 80 -10.05 7.92 2.10
N PRO A 81 -10.72 7.15 2.97
CA PRO A 81 -12.14 6.85 2.82
C PRO A 81 -13.01 8.07 3.13
N LEU A 82 -14.14 8.17 2.43
CA LEU A 82 -15.14 9.23 2.62
C LEU A 82 -15.97 9.05 3.91
N GLU A 83 -16.10 7.81 4.39
CA GLU A 83 -16.80 7.46 5.62
C GLU A 83 -15.99 6.44 6.44
N THR A 84 -15.94 6.63 7.76
CA THR A 84 -15.29 5.72 8.70
C THR A 84 -16.06 5.57 9.99
N GLU A 85 -16.09 4.35 10.53
CA GLU A 85 -16.61 4.05 11.86
C GLU A 85 -15.59 3.24 12.69
N ARG A 86 -15.76 3.21 14.02
CA ARG A 86 -14.87 2.55 14.97
C ARG A 86 -15.59 1.39 15.65
N LEU A 87 -15.08 0.18 15.47
CA LEU A 87 -15.51 -1.02 16.19
C LEU A 87 -14.36 -1.43 17.11
N GLY A 88 -14.35 -0.88 18.33
CA GLY A 88 -13.19 -0.93 19.22
C GLY A 88 -11.97 -0.26 18.58
N GLU A 89 -10.91 -1.04 18.40
CA GLU A 89 -9.68 -0.61 17.72
C GLU A 89 -9.74 -0.72 16.20
N TRP A 90 -10.72 -1.43 15.63
CA TRP A 90 -10.88 -1.59 14.18
C TRP A 90 -11.41 -0.30 13.53
N VAL A 91 -11.11 -0.11 12.23
CA VAL A 91 -11.71 0.94 11.40
C VAL A 91 -12.56 0.31 10.32
N LEU A 92 -13.88 0.55 10.35
CA LEU A 92 -14.77 0.28 9.23
C LEU A 92 -14.65 1.45 8.24
N ARG A 93 -14.61 1.19 6.93
CA ARG A 93 -14.33 2.20 5.90
C ARG A 93 -15.26 2.01 4.70
N ALA A 94 -15.91 3.07 4.24
CA ALA A 94 -16.75 3.05 3.05
C ALA A 94 -16.47 4.26 2.15
N SER A 95 -16.64 4.05 0.84
CA SER A 95 -16.49 5.03 -0.25
C SER A 95 -17.15 4.47 -1.51
N GLY A 96 -18.44 4.13 -1.46
CA GLY A 96 -19.24 3.72 -2.62
C GLY A 96 -18.62 2.63 -3.50
N GLY A 97 -17.93 1.65 -2.92
CA GLY A 97 -17.21 0.57 -3.63
C GLY A 97 -15.82 0.97 -4.20
N PHE A 98 -15.59 2.25 -4.50
CA PHE A 98 -14.29 2.75 -5.00
C PHE A 98 -13.35 3.13 -3.84
N THR A 99 -12.27 2.42 -3.54
CA THR A 99 -11.85 1.08 -3.99
C THR A 99 -11.94 0.09 -2.82
N ARG A 100 -11.67 -1.22 -2.99
CA ARG A 100 -11.58 -2.17 -1.85
C ARG A 100 -10.69 -1.65 -0.70
N ARG A 101 -9.62 -0.89 -1.00
CA ARG A 101 -8.71 -0.25 -0.02
C ARG A 101 -9.37 0.80 0.88
N ALA A 102 -10.48 1.39 0.43
CA ALA A 102 -11.32 2.36 1.14
C ALA A 102 -12.74 1.82 1.47
N ASN A 103 -13.01 0.56 1.11
CA ASN A 103 -14.30 -0.14 1.26
C ASN A 103 -14.07 -1.52 1.91
N SER A 104 -13.32 -1.55 3.01
CA SER A 104 -13.03 -2.76 3.79
C SER A 104 -12.61 -2.40 5.21
N VAL A 105 -12.87 -3.29 6.17
CA VAL A 105 -12.40 -3.13 7.56
C VAL A 105 -10.88 -3.18 7.60
N LEU A 106 -10.27 -2.31 8.40
CA LEU A 106 -8.87 -2.38 8.80
C LEU A 106 -8.80 -2.86 10.27
N PRO A 107 -8.59 -4.16 10.53
CA PRO A 107 -8.71 -4.76 11.86
C PRO A 107 -7.41 -4.64 12.68
N LEU A 108 -6.96 -3.41 12.91
CA LEU A 108 -5.85 -3.15 13.84
C LEU A 108 -6.36 -3.25 15.28
N GLY A 109 -5.64 -3.97 16.14
CA GLY A 109 -6.01 -4.14 17.54
C GLY A 109 -7.26 -5.00 17.77
N ASP A 110 -7.84 -4.91 18.96
CA ASP A 110 -9.06 -5.63 19.35
C ASP A 110 -10.34 -4.93 18.86
N SER A 111 -11.32 -5.71 18.39
CA SER A 111 -12.66 -5.19 18.06
C SER A 111 -13.48 -4.80 19.30
N GLY A 112 -13.08 -5.25 20.49
CA GLY A 112 -13.82 -5.09 21.75
C GLY A 112 -15.01 -6.04 21.88
N LEU A 113 -15.17 -6.98 20.95
CA LEU A 113 -16.25 -7.97 20.90
C LEU A 113 -15.69 -9.37 20.61
N PRO A 114 -16.41 -10.45 20.96
CA PRO A 114 -16.19 -11.77 20.38
C PRO A 114 -16.26 -11.69 18.85
N LEU A 115 -15.33 -12.35 18.15
CA LEU A 115 -15.14 -12.16 16.71
C LEU A 115 -16.41 -12.39 15.87
N ASP A 116 -17.26 -13.35 16.22
CA ASP A 116 -18.53 -13.59 15.52
C ASP A 116 -19.49 -12.41 15.61
N ALA A 117 -19.55 -11.73 16.76
CA ALA A 117 -20.33 -10.51 16.94
C ALA A 117 -19.69 -9.32 16.19
N ALA A 118 -18.36 -9.21 16.21
CA ALA A 118 -17.65 -8.17 15.43
C ALA A 118 -17.90 -8.33 13.92
N LEU A 119 -17.79 -9.55 13.39
CA LEU A 119 -18.06 -9.85 11.98
C LEU A 119 -19.55 -9.71 11.62
N ALA A 120 -20.47 -9.89 12.56
CA ALA A 120 -21.90 -9.60 12.37
C ALA A 120 -22.17 -8.08 12.27
N ALA A 121 -21.59 -7.28 13.18
CA ALA A 121 -21.69 -5.82 13.13
C ALA A 121 -21.11 -5.26 11.81
N VAL A 122 -19.96 -5.78 11.38
CA VAL A 122 -19.36 -5.46 10.07
C VAL A 122 -20.31 -5.78 8.92
N ARG A 123 -21.00 -6.93 8.92
CA ARG A 123 -21.97 -7.26 7.86
C ARG A 123 -23.18 -6.31 7.85
N SER A 124 -23.70 -5.91 9.00
CA SER A 124 -24.79 -4.92 9.09
C SER A 124 -24.35 -3.58 8.47
N TRP A 125 -23.21 -3.06 8.93
CA TRP A 125 -22.70 -1.74 8.53
C TRP A 125 -22.48 -1.60 7.02
N TYR A 126 -21.90 -2.63 6.37
CA TYR A 126 -21.77 -2.63 4.91
C TYR A 126 -23.13 -2.86 4.20
N GLY A 127 -24.00 -3.71 4.75
CA GLY A 127 -25.34 -3.99 4.21
C GLY A 127 -26.26 -2.78 4.19
N GLU A 128 -26.27 -1.97 5.25
CA GLU A 128 -26.97 -0.67 5.35
C GLU A 128 -26.57 0.31 4.23
N ARG A 129 -25.37 0.15 3.68
CA ARG A 129 -24.78 0.99 2.63
C ARG A 129 -24.89 0.36 1.23
N GLY A 130 -25.54 -0.80 1.12
CA GLY A 130 -25.63 -1.58 -0.13
C GLY A 130 -24.28 -2.12 -0.62
N LEU A 131 -23.29 -2.26 0.26
CA LEU A 131 -21.93 -2.64 -0.08
C LEU A 131 -21.61 -4.09 0.36
N PRO A 132 -20.77 -4.82 -0.40
CA PRO A 132 -20.19 -6.07 0.07
C PRO A 132 -19.24 -5.84 1.26
N ALA A 133 -19.41 -6.60 2.34
CA ALA A 133 -18.51 -6.56 3.48
C ALA A 133 -17.16 -7.21 3.16
N TYR A 134 -16.06 -6.48 3.43
CA TYR A 134 -14.69 -6.96 3.29
C TYR A 134 -13.89 -6.72 4.57
N VAL A 135 -12.96 -7.63 4.89
CA VAL A 135 -11.90 -7.39 5.89
C VAL A 135 -10.54 -7.41 5.18
N GLN A 136 -9.74 -6.36 5.40
CA GLN A 136 -8.37 -6.25 4.89
C GLN A 136 -7.37 -6.73 5.96
N THR A 137 -7.04 -8.03 5.96
CA THR A 137 -6.00 -8.59 6.85
C THR A 137 -4.61 -8.53 6.21
N ALA A 138 -3.56 -8.80 6.98
CA ALA A 138 -2.18 -8.90 6.52
C ALA A 138 -1.47 -10.17 7.01
N THR A 139 -0.43 -10.59 6.29
CA THR A 139 0.47 -11.70 6.69
C THR A 139 1.93 -11.42 6.34
N GLY A 140 2.84 -12.17 6.95
CA GLY A 140 4.23 -12.30 6.53
C GLY A 140 5.23 -11.35 7.20
N ALA A 141 4.82 -10.55 8.19
CA ALA A 141 5.69 -9.64 8.92
C ALA A 141 5.42 -9.68 10.44
N GLU A 142 6.15 -8.89 11.23
CA GLU A 142 5.90 -8.77 12.66
C GLU A 142 4.63 -7.96 12.93
N GLY A 143 3.74 -8.49 13.77
CA GLY A 143 2.43 -7.90 14.08
C GLY A 143 1.33 -8.15 13.04
N THR A 144 1.55 -9.02 12.04
CA THR A 144 0.50 -9.39 11.07
C THR A 144 -0.50 -10.42 11.63
N GLN A 145 -1.56 -10.70 10.87
CA GLN A 145 -2.84 -11.21 11.35
C GLN A 145 -3.14 -12.63 10.85
N GLU A 146 -2.13 -13.49 10.67
CA GLU A 146 -2.27 -14.86 10.16
C GLU A 146 -3.37 -15.68 10.88
N LEU A 147 -3.54 -15.50 12.19
CA LEU A 147 -4.61 -16.14 12.96
C LEU A 147 -6.01 -15.66 12.54
N LEU A 148 -6.18 -14.37 12.28
CA LEU A 148 -7.46 -13.81 11.79
C LEU A 148 -7.75 -14.26 10.36
N CYS A 149 -6.74 -14.43 9.51
CA CYS A 149 -6.91 -15.01 8.17
C CYS A 149 -7.52 -16.42 8.24
N ALA A 150 -6.92 -17.31 9.03
CA ALA A 150 -7.43 -18.68 9.22
C ALA A 150 -8.84 -18.71 9.85
N GLU A 151 -9.11 -17.79 10.76
CA GLU A 151 -10.38 -17.70 11.50
C GLU A 151 -11.51 -17.05 10.67
N LEU A 152 -11.17 -16.23 9.66
CA LEU A 152 -12.07 -15.78 8.59
C LEU A 152 -12.37 -16.92 7.60
N GLU A 153 -11.35 -17.66 7.16
CA GLU A 153 -11.50 -18.84 6.28
C GLU A 153 -12.41 -19.90 6.91
N ARG A 154 -12.26 -20.16 8.23
CA ARG A 154 -13.13 -21.06 9.00
C ARG A 154 -14.60 -20.63 9.03
N ARG A 155 -14.91 -19.37 8.74
CA ARG A 155 -16.27 -18.80 8.62
C ARG A 155 -16.75 -18.65 7.18
N GLY A 156 -16.03 -19.23 6.21
CA GLY A 156 -16.40 -19.15 4.79
C GLY A 156 -16.20 -17.76 4.17
N TRP A 157 -15.41 -16.87 4.80
CA TRP A 157 -14.99 -15.64 4.13
C TRP A 157 -14.00 -15.98 3.02
N VAL A 158 -14.24 -15.44 1.82
CA VAL A 158 -13.51 -15.81 0.61
C VAL A 158 -12.35 -14.84 0.37
N LEU A 159 -11.13 -15.37 0.28
CA LEU A 159 -9.97 -14.60 -0.15
C LEU A 159 -10.08 -14.29 -1.65
N GLU A 160 -10.39 -13.03 -1.99
CA GLU A 160 -10.50 -12.62 -3.40
C GLU A 160 -9.18 -12.11 -3.97
N VAL A 161 -8.49 -11.22 -3.24
CA VAL A 161 -7.34 -10.46 -3.75
C VAL A 161 -6.24 -10.45 -2.69
N THR A 162 -5.02 -10.79 -3.13
CA THR A 162 -3.79 -10.59 -2.35
C THR A 162 -2.90 -9.55 -3.04
N SER A 163 -2.28 -8.70 -2.26
CA SER A 163 -1.31 -7.71 -2.72
C SER A 163 -0.14 -7.61 -1.74
N GLU A 164 1.00 -7.10 -2.19
CA GLU A 164 2.15 -6.83 -1.34
C GLU A 164 2.28 -5.31 -1.10
N VAL A 165 2.57 -4.92 0.15
CA VAL A 165 3.13 -3.58 0.44
C VAL A 165 4.64 -3.67 0.21
N TRP A 166 5.15 -2.86 -0.69
CA TRP A 166 6.59 -2.71 -0.94
C TRP A 166 7.08 -1.37 -0.38
N THR A 167 8.31 -1.34 0.13
CA THR A 167 8.92 -0.13 0.70
C THR A 167 10.34 0.11 0.18
N GLY A 168 10.74 1.37 0.08
CA GLY A 168 12.06 1.78 -0.42
C GLY A 168 12.54 3.09 0.22
N ALA A 169 13.81 3.45 -0.01
CA ALA A 169 14.30 4.80 0.30
C ALA A 169 13.86 5.76 -0.82
N LEU A 170 13.44 6.98 -0.49
CA LEU A 170 12.84 7.89 -1.47
C LEU A 170 13.88 8.56 -2.39
N ALA A 171 15.04 8.97 -1.85
CA ALA A 171 16.06 9.67 -2.63
C ALA A 171 16.55 8.88 -3.86
N PRO A 172 16.92 7.58 -3.76
CA PRO A 172 17.28 6.79 -4.95
C PRO A 172 16.18 6.65 -6.01
N VAL A 173 14.91 6.91 -5.67
CA VAL A 173 13.81 6.96 -6.66
C VAL A 173 13.80 8.34 -7.33
N ALA A 174 13.97 9.42 -6.57
CA ALA A 174 14.08 10.79 -7.09
C ALA A 174 15.30 11.00 -8.02
N ASP A 175 16.42 10.35 -7.69
CA ASP A 175 17.69 10.40 -8.44
C ASP A 175 17.61 9.74 -9.84
N ARG A 176 16.51 9.04 -10.17
CA ARG A 176 16.38 8.24 -11.41
C ARG A 176 15.83 8.96 -12.63
N ALA A 177 15.29 10.17 -12.51
CA ALA A 177 14.72 10.87 -13.66
C ALA A 177 15.73 11.78 -14.36
N GLU A 178 15.97 11.49 -15.64
CA GLU A 178 16.81 12.28 -16.56
C GLU A 178 16.11 13.58 -16.99
N GLY A 179 14.78 13.66 -16.85
CA GLY A 179 14.10 14.93 -16.60
C GLY A 179 13.65 15.71 -17.82
N THR A 180 12.74 15.15 -18.62
CA THR A 180 11.90 15.94 -19.54
C THR A 180 10.42 15.51 -19.48
N GLY A 181 9.50 16.47 -19.64
CA GLY A 181 8.10 16.21 -19.98
C GLY A 181 7.13 15.77 -18.87
N VAL A 182 7.55 15.51 -17.63
CA VAL A 182 6.59 15.23 -16.54
C VAL A 182 6.01 16.53 -15.97
N LEU A 183 4.70 16.70 -16.11
CA LEU A 183 3.90 17.74 -15.46
C LEU A 183 3.39 17.25 -14.10
N LEU A 184 3.33 18.13 -13.10
CA LEU A 184 2.81 17.82 -11.75
C LEU A 184 1.63 18.73 -11.40
N SER A 185 0.56 18.15 -10.86
CA SER A 185 -0.68 18.83 -10.48
C SER A 185 -1.18 18.41 -9.09
N ARG A 186 -1.98 19.26 -8.46
CA ARG A 186 -2.76 18.91 -7.26
C ARG A 186 -4.10 18.24 -7.58
N GLU A 187 -4.53 18.30 -8.84
CA GLU A 187 -5.82 17.83 -9.32
C GLU A 187 -5.64 16.76 -10.40
N ALA A 188 -6.53 15.77 -10.42
CA ALA A 188 -6.65 14.81 -11.51
C ALA A 188 -7.54 15.43 -12.60
N ASP A 189 -6.93 16.12 -13.54
CA ASP A 189 -7.62 16.75 -14.67
C ASP A 189 -8.21 15.73 -15.66
N GLU A 190 -9.02 16.21 -16.60
CA GLU A 190 -9.69 15.36 -17.60
C GLU A 190 -8.69 14.54 -18.45
N ALA A 191 -7.48 15.06 -18.68
CA ALA A 191 -6.44 14.33 -19.43
C ALA A 191 -5.85 13.19 -18.58
N TRP A 192 -5.51 13.44 -17.31
CA TRP A 192 -5.06 12.41 -16.37
C TRP A 192 -6.11 11.30 -16.24
N LEU A 193 -7.38 11.69 -16.11
CA LEU A 193 -8.52 10.78 -16.04
C LEU A 193 -8.75 10.00 -17.34
N ALA A 194 -8.51 10.60 -18.52
CA ALA A 194 -8.61 9.92 -19.81
C ALA A 194 -7.57 8.80 -19.99
N ARG A 195 -6.41 8.87 -19.30
CA ARG A 195 -5.47 7.74 -19.24
C ARG A 195 -5.84 6.72 -18.16
N TYR A 196 -6.37 7.13 -17.01
CA TYR A 196 -6.71 6.25 -15.90
C TYR A 196 -7.77 5.21 -16.29
N GLN A 197 -7.39 3.94 -16.48
CA GLN A 197 -8.19 2.92 -17.18
C GLN A 197 -9.45 2.41 -16.43
N ARG A 198 -9.99 3.17 -15.47
CA ARG A 198 -11.24 2.85 -14.77
C ARG A 198 -12.42 3.61 -15.37
N LYS A 199 -13.20 2.90 -16.20
CA LYS A 199 -14.48 3.36 -16.74
C LYS A 199 -15.37 3.98 -15.65
N GLY A 200 -15.99 5.12 -15.93
CA GLY A 200 -17.00 5.73 -15.06
C GLY A 200 -16.46 6.19 -13.71
N VAL A 201 -15.40 7.02 -13.70
CA VAL A 201 -14.88 7.65 -12.48
C VAL A 201 -15.95 8.58 -11.88
N SER A 202 -16.68 8.08 -10.88
CA SER A 202 -17.74 8.82 -10.19
C SER A 202 -17.19 9.94 -9.31
N GLU A 203 -18.05 10.86 -8.85
CA GLU A 203 -17.67 11.91 -7.87
C GLU A 203 -17.00 11.31 -6.62
N VAL A 204 -17.51 10.16 -6.14
CA VAL A 204 -16.92 9.37 -5.06
C VAL A 204 -15.49 8.95 -5.39
N ALA A 205 -15.25 8.48 -6.62
CA ALA A 205 -13.92 8.08 -7.07
C ALA A 205 -12.96 9.27 -7.20
N LEU A 206 -13.41 10.42 -7.71
CA LEU A 206 -12.63 11.66 -7.75
C LEU A 206 -12.25 12.14 -6.34
N ARG A 207 -13.20 12.12 -5.40
CA ARG A 207 -12.95 12.51 -4.00
C ARG A 207 -11.96 11.57 -3.28
N VAL A 208 -11.98 10.27 -3.60
CA VAL A 208 -11.00 9.29 -3.08
C VAL A 208 -9.63 9.44 -3.77
N LEU A 209 -9.59 9.80 -5.05
CA LEU A 209 -8.32 10.11 -5.75
C LEU A 209 -7.68 11.39 -5.18
N GLY A 210 -8.44 12.47 -5.00
CA GLY A 210 -7.96 13.71 -4.37
C GLY A 210 -7.72 13.60 -2.85
N GLY A 211 -8.20 12.52 -2.21
CA GLY A 211 -8.14 12.32 -0.76
C GLY A 211 -6.78 11.84 -0.23
N GLY A 212 -6.26 12.55 0.77
CA GLY A 212 -5.03 12.23 1.50
C GLY A 212 -4.41 13.49 2.14
N PRO A 213 -3.37 13.36 3.00
CA PRO A 213 -2.80 14.52 3.70
C PRO A 213 -2.10 15.54 2.78
N SER A 214 -1.46 15.08 1.71
CA SER A 214 -0.98 15.90 0.59
C SER A 214 -0.93 15.02 -0.66
N VAL A 215 -1.69 15.36 -1.71
CA VAL A 215 -1.81 14.55 -2.93
C VAL A 215 -1.14 15.25 -4.12
N TRP A 216 -0.43 14.48 -4.94
CA TRP A 216 0.16 14.92 -6.20
C TRP A 216 -0.21 13.94 -7.32
N PHE A 217 -0.54 14.50 -8.48
CA PHE A 217 -0.71 13.79 -9.73
C PHE A 217 0.45 14.13 -10.67
N ALA A 218 0.89 13.16 -11.44
CA ALA A 218 1.91 13.33 -12.48
C ALA A 218 1.35 12.89 -13.84
N THR A 219 1.70 13.64 -14.87
CA THR A 219 1.22 13.47 -16.24
C THR A 219 2.41 13.62 -17.21
N VAL A 220 2.66 12.61 -18.04
CA VAL A 220 3.51 12.75 -19.24
C VAL A 220 2.58 12.91 -20.44
N PRO A 221 2.61 14.01 -21.19
CA PRO A 221 1.71 14.23 -22.33
C PRO A 221 1.76 13.11 -23.41
N GLY A 222 0.63 12.92 -24.09
CA GLY A 222 0.53 12.12 -25.32
C GLY A 222 1.14 12.84 -26.53
N ALA A 223 1.01 12.29 -27.74
CA ALA A 223 1.28 13.02 -28.97
C ALA A 223 0.01 13.74 -29.45
N GLY A 224 0.06 15.08 -29.56
CA GLY A 224 -1.13 15.87 -29.91
C GLY A 224 -2.25 15.69 -28.89
N ASP A 225 -3.44 15.34 -29.38
CA ASP A 225 -4.65 15.13 -28.57
C ASP A 225 -4.78 13.72 -27.96
N GLU A 226 -3.74 12.87 -28.05
CA GLU A 226 -3.72 11.56 -27.41
C GLU A 226 -3.79 11.64 -25.87
N PRO A 227 -4.49 10.71 -25.19
CA PRO A 227 -4.46 10.61 -23.73
C PRO A 227 -3.01 10.49 -23.19
N PRO A 228 -2.67 11.08 -22.04
CA PRO A 228 -1.31 11.14 -21.50
C PRO A 228 -0.54 9.83 -21.57
N ALA A 229 0.68 9.86 -22.13
CA ALA A 229 1.52 8.68 -22.34
C ALA A 229 1.84 7.90 -21.06
N ALA A 230 1.92 8.59 -19.92
CA ALA A 230 1.99 7.99 -18.61
C ALA A 230 1.33 8.90 -17.57
N ILE A 231 0.80 8.29 -16.52
CA ILE A 231 0.27 8.96 -15.33
C ILE A 231 0.80 8.32 -14.06
N GLY A 232 0.74 9.08 -12.97
CA GLY A 232 0.97 8.57 -11.61
C GLY A 232 0.27 9.42 -10.56
N ARG A 233 0.14 8.85 -9.35
CA ARG A 233 -0.34 9.54 -8.15
C ARG A 233 0.61 9.26 -6.99
N CYS A 234 0.92 10.30 -6.20
CA CYS A 234 1.62 10.19 -4.93
C CYS A 234 0.80 10.81 -3.80
N VAL A 235 0.90 10.26 -2.60
CA VAL A 235 0.40 10.88 -1.37
C VAL A 235 1.54 11.00 -0.36
N VAL A 236 1.81 12.22 0.11
CA VAL A 236 2.78 12.50 1.16
C VAL A 236 2.09 12.51 2.53
N ASP A 237 2.65 11.76 3.48
CA ASP A 237 2.15 11.60 4.84
C ASP A 237 3.34 11.55 5.82
N GLY A 238 3.79 12.74 6.22
CA GLY A 238 5.01 12.92 7.01
C GLY A 238 6.24 12.34 6.29
N ARG A 239 6.92 11.38 6.94
CA ARG A 239 8.13 10.72 6.38
C ARG A 239 7.87 9.89 5.11
N TRP A 240 6.61 9.62 4.75
CA TRP A 240 6.22 8.62 3.75
C TRP A 240 5.67 9.25 2.46
N ALA A 241 6.09 8.70 1.33
CA ALA A 241 5.54 8.95 -0.01
C ALA A 241 4.87 7.65 -0.52
N GLY A 242 3.56 7.68 -0.73
CA GLY A 242 2.75 6.55 -1.17
C GLY A 242 2.40 6.62 -2.66
N PHE A 243 2.92 5.69 -3.45
CA PHE A 243 2.73 5.68 -4.91
C PHE A 243 1.56 4.79 -5.34
N ALA A 244 0.75 5.30 -6.26
CA ALA A 244 -0.50 4.69 -6.74
C ALA A 244 -0.80 5.11 -8.19
N ALA A 245 -1.75 4.42 -8.85
CA ALA A 245 -2.27 4.76 -10.19
C ALA A 245 -1.17 5.06 -11.23
N VAL A 246 -0.08 4.28 -11.20
CA VAL A 246 1.04 4.41 -12.14
C VAL A 246 0.69 3.60 -13.39
N GLU A 247 0.28 4.29 -14.44
CA GLU A 247 -0.18 3.67 -15.69
C GLU A 247 0.60 4.27 -16.87
N VAL A 248 0.91 3.44 -17.88
CA VAL A 248 1.66 3.81 -19.08
C VAL A 248 0.95 3.25 -20.29
N ASP A 249 0.86 4.05 -21.35
CA ASP A 249 0.30 3.68 -22.64
C ASP A 249 0.88 2.34 -23.14
N PRO A 250 0.05 1.36 -23.54
CA PRO A 250 0.52 0.05 -24.00
C PRO A 250 1.62 0.10 -25.07
N GLY A 251 1.49 0.98 -26.07
CA GLY A 251 2.46 1.14 -27.17
C GLY A 251 3.73 1.88 -26.76
N ARG A 252 3.73 2.57 -25.62
CA ARG A 252 4.90 3.29 -25.06
C ARG A 252 5.48 2.65 -23.80
N ARG A 253 5.09 1.41 -23.48
CA ARG A 253 5.70 0.61 -22.40
C ARG A 253 7.19 0.39 -22.66
N ARG A 254 7.93 0.13 -21.58
CA ARG A 254 9.40 -0.08 -21.54
C ARG A 254 10.27 1.13 -21.91
N GLN A 255 9.72 2.22 -22.45
CA GLN A 255 10.40 3.49 -22.75
C GLN A 255 10.74 4.35 -21.48
N GLY A 256 10.99 3.74 -20.33
CA GLY A 256 11.34 4.45 -19.08
C GLY A 256 10.23 5.30 -18.42
N LEU A 257 9.11 5.59 -19.09
CA LEU A 257 8.10 6.60 -18.65
C LEU A 257 7.58 6.43 -17.21
N ALA A 258 7.35 5.20 -16.74
CA ALA A 258 6.95 4.96 -15.35
C ALA A 258 8.04 5.34 -14.33
N THR A 259 9.31 5.21 -14.70
CA THR A 259 10.46 5.65 -13.89
C THR A 259 10.49 7.17 -13.79
N GLU A 260 10.32 7.89 -14.90
CA GLU A 260 10.24 9.36 -14.91
C GLU A 260 9.09 9.88 -14.04
N VAL A 261 7.90 9.30 -14.18
CA VAL A 261 6.71 9.60 -13.33
C VAL A 261 7.03 9.38 -11.85
N MET A 262 7.55 8.20 -11.49
CA MET A 262 7.87 7.86 -10.10
C MET A 262 8.96 8.76 -9.51
N ALA A 263 9.98 9.12 -10.29
CA ALA A 263 11.09 9.94 -9.86
C ALA A 263 10.72 11.44 -9.74
N ALA A 264 9.89 11.97 -10.66
CA ALA A 264 9.34 13.31 -10.54
C ALA A 264 8.44 13.48 -9.30
N LEU A 265 7.55 12.49 -9.05
CA LEU A 265 6.76 12.43 -7.82
C LEU A 265 7.63 12.25 -6.57
N ALA A 266 8.72 11.46 -6.65
CA ALA A 266 9.65 11.28 -5.54
C ALA A 266 10.42 12.55 -5.19
N ARG A 267 10.88 13.33 -6.19
CA ARG A 267 11.46 14.68 -5.97
C ARG A 267 10.46 15.58 -5.24
N ARG A 268 9.23 15.68 -5.75
CA ARG A 268 8.18 16.50 -5.15
C ARG A 268 7.80 16.07 -3.73
N ALA A 269 7.93 14.79 -3.40
CA ALA A 269 7.73 14.28 -2.06
C ALA A 269 8.91 14.56 -1.11
N LEU A 270 10.17 14.57 -1.60
CA LEU A 270 11.33 15.05 -0.83
C LEU A 270 11.18 16.54 -0.47
N ASP A 271 10.71 17.38 -1.40
CA ASP A 271 10.41 18.80 -1.16
C ASP A 271 9.40 19.01 -0.01
N GLU A 272 8.53 18.03 0.22
CA GLU A 272 7.51 18.03 1.28
C GLU A 272 7.94 17.25 2.55
N GLY A 273 9.22 16.89 2.65
CA GLY A 273 9.83 16.29 3.85
C GLY A 273 9.69 14.76 3.96
N ALA A 274 9.20 14.07 2.93
CA ALA A 274 9.25 12.62 2.90
C ALA A 274 10.68 12.11 2.73
N SER A 275 10.92 10.86 3.14
CA SER A 275 12.23 10.19 3.12
C SER A 275 12.14 8.72 2.72
N ALA A 276 10.95 8.15 2.87
CA ALA A 276 10.65 6.74 2.73
C ALA A 276 9.50 6.57 1.73
N ALA A 277 9.59 5.57 0.87
CA ALA A 277 8.60 5.29 -0.14
C ALA A 277 7.81 4.02 0.22
N TRP A 278 6.50 4.00 -0.05
CA TRP A 278 5.68 2.79 -0.07
C TRP A 278 4.82 2.73 -1.32
N LEU A 279 4.44 1.51 -1.71
CA LEU A 279 3.47 1.26 -2.77
C LEU A 279 2.75 -0.07 -2.52
N GLN A 280 1.66 -0.29 -3.25
CA GLN A 280 0.88 -1.52 -3.19
C GLN A 280 0.77 -2.15 -4.57
N VAL A 281 1.08 -3.43 -4.69
CA VAL A 281 1.10 -4.15 -5.98
C VAL A 281 0.47 -5.53 -5.82
N GLU A 282 -0.42 -5.88 -6.74
CA GLU A 282 -1.10 -7.18 -6.77
C GLU A 282 -0.12 -8.26 -7.27
N THR A 283 -0.20 -9.47 -6.70
CA THR A 283 0.90 -10.46 -6.77
C THR A 283 1.17 -11.02 -8.17
N ASP A 284 0.17 -10.98 -9.02
CA ASP A 284 0.17 -11.36 -10.43
C ASP A 284 0.78 -10.30 -11.37
N ASN A 285 0.83 -9.03 -10.95
CA ASN A 285 1.38 -7.93 -11.75
C ASN A 285 2.93 -7.96 -11.79
N ALA A 286 3.47 -8.97 -12.47
CA ALA A 286 4.90 -9.20 -12.62
C ALA A 286 5.64 -8.01 -13.24
N GLY A 287 5.01 -7.29 -14.19
CA GLY A 287 5.59 -6.11 -14.82
C GLY A 287 5.84 -4.96 -13.84
N ALA A 288 4.85 -4.64 -13.01
CA ALA A 288 5.02 -3.62 -11.97
C ALA A 288 5.97 -4.09 -10.87
N ARG A 289 5.89 -5.35 -10.42
CA ARG A 289 6.82 -5.92 -9.41
C ARG A 289 8.29 -5.87 -9.89
N ALA A 290 8.55 -6.14 -11.16
CA ALA A 290 9.87 -6.00 -11.76
C ALA A 290 10.37 -4.55 -11.81
N LEU A 291 9.50 -3.59 -12.19
CA LEU A 291 9.80 -2.15 -12.17
C LEU A 291 10.15 -1.68 -10.75
N TYR A 292 9.34 -2.03 -9.75
CA TYR A 292 9.55 -1.59 -8.37
C TYR A 292 10.81 -2.21 -7.75
N ALA A 293 11.10 -3.48 -8.04
CA ALA A 293 12.38 -4.11 -7.67
C ALA A 293 13.59 -3.41 -8.32
N ALA A 294 13.50 -3.06 -9.60
CA ALA A 294 14.55 -2.32 -10.32
C ALA A 294 14.75 -0.88 -9.79
N MET A 295 13.73 -0.28 -9.17
CA MET A 295 13.84 0.99 -8.45
C MET A 295 14.32 0.86 -6.99
N GLY A 296 14.57 -0.36 -6.51
CA GLY A 296 15.12 -0.61 -5.18
C GLY A 296 14.07 -0.72 -4.06
N PHE A 297 12.79 -0.85 -4.39
CA PHE A 297 11.77 -1.24 -3.41
C PHE A 297 11.93 -2.72 -3.03
N THR A 298 11.51 -3.08 -1.82
CA THR A 298 11.46 -4.47 -1.33
C THR A 298 10.11 -4.78 -0.66
N PRO A 299 9.57 -6.01 -0.76
CA PRO A 299 8.31 -6.38 -0.12
C PRO A 299 8.46 -6.38 1.41
N HIS A 300 7.50 -5.77 2.12
CA HIS A 300 7.44 -5.71 3.58
C HIS A 300 6.46 -6.76 4.12
N HIS A 301 5.20 -6.74 3.67
CA HIS A 301 4.15 -7.69 4.06
C HIS A 301 3.14 -7.89 2.92
N ALA A 302 2.37 -8.97 2.98
CA ALA A 302 1.19 -9.16 2.14
C ALA A 302 -0.07 -8.64 2.86
N TYR A 303 -1.05 -8.15 2.12
CA TYR A 303 -2.40 -7.93 2.60
C TYR A 303 -3.43 -8.62 1.69
N HIS A 304 -4.58 -8.92 2.28
CA HIS A 304 -5.58 -9.83 1.76
C HIS A 304 -6.98 -9.21 1.93
N HIS A 305 -7.78 -9.18 0.87
CA HIS A 305 -9.20 -8.83 0.97
C HIS A 305 -10.03 -10.10 1.08
N TYR A 306 -10.55 -10.37 2.27
CA TYR A 306 -11.54 -11.41 2.52
C TYR A 306 -12.93 -10.82 2.36
N ARG A 307 -13.74 -11.33 1.41
CA ARG A 307 -15.16 -10.98 1.23
C ARG A 307 -16.03 -11.84 2.14
N ALA A 308 -17.08 -11.26 2.73
CA ALA A 308 -18.06 -12.03 3.48
C ALA A 308 -18.79 -13.05 2.55
N PRO A 309 -19.18 -14.23 3.06
CA PRO A 309 -20.05 -15.12 2.30
C PRO A 309 -21.41 -14.46 2.05
N ASP A 310 -21.96 -14.67 0.86
CA ASP A 310 -23.32 -14.20 0.52
C ASP A 310 -24.35 -14.89 1.41
N THR A 311 -25.22 -14.11 2.07
CA THR A 311 -26.22 -14.62 3.02
C THR A 311 -27.46 -15.19 2.33
N ALA A 312 -27.24 -16.14 1.41
CA ALA A 312 -28.28 -16.80 0.64
C ALA A 312 -28.73 -18.12 1.32
N GLY A 313 -29.83 -18.06 2.08
CA GLY A 313 -30.66 -19.23 2.38
C GLY A 313 -30.11 -20.26 3.38
N SER A 314 -29.60 -19.82 4.54
CA SER A 314 -29.28 -20.73 5.66
C SER A 314 -30.41 -20.88 6.69
N ASP A 315 -31.51 -20.14 6.56
CA ASP A 315 -32.54 -19.95 7.61
C ASP A 315 -33.88 -20.66 7.32
N ASP A 316 -33.91 -21.55 6.31
CA ASP A 316 -35.14 -22.19 5.80
C ASP A 316 -35.02 -23.73 5.73
N ARG A 317 -34.44 -24.32 6.79
CA ARG A 317 -34.35 -25.79 6.98
C ARG A 317 -34.68 -26.24 8.41
N ASN A 318 -35.79 -25.75 8.94
CA ASN A 318 -36.59 -26.36 10.01
C ASN A 318 -37.96 -25.66 10.08
N GLY A 319 -39.01 -26.20 9.45
CA GLY A 319 -40.27 -25.43 9.34
C GLY A 319 -41.48 -26.05 8.64
N GLU A 320 -41.56 -27.37 8.48
CA GLU A 320 -42.81 -28.08 8.14
C GLU A 320 -43.47 -27.77 6.76
N THR A 321 -44.55 -28.48 6.43
CA THR A 321 -45.17 -28.48 5.09
C THR A 321 -46.46 -27.67 5.03
N ASP A 322 -46.60 -26.79 4.03
CA ASP A 322 -47.92 -26.53 3.43
C ASP A 322 -47.84 -26.21 1.93
N THR A 323 -49.00 -26.17 1.26
CA THR A 323 -49.14 -26.54 -0.16
C THR A 323 -49.67 -25.41 -1.03
N SER A 324 -48.89 -25.05 -2.05
CA SER A 324 -49.36 -24.44 -3.32
C SER A 324 -50.20 -23.15 -3.26
N ALA A 325 -49.59 -22.00 -2.97
CA ALA A 325 -50.01 -20.73 -3.58
C ALA A 325 -48.91 -19.64 -3.59
N ASN A 326 -48.31 -19.37 -4.76
CA ASN A 326 -48.51 -18.09 -5.46
C ASN A 326 -47.82 -18.12 -6.84
N ARG A 327 -48.60 -18.07 -7.92
CA ARG A 327 -48.09 -17.83 -9.29
C ARG A 327 -48.42 -16.38 -9.67
N ASN A 328 -47.49 -15.76 -10.39
CA ASN A 328 -47.58 -14.41 -10.99
C ASN A 328 -47.33 -13.22 -10.04
N ARG A 329 -46.05 -12.79 -10.00
CA ARG A 329 -45.73 -11.39 -10.30
C ARG A 329 -44.40 -11.31 -11.06
N ARG A 330 -44.49 -11.05 -12.36
CA ARG A 330 -43.41 -10.66 -13.30
C ARG A 330 -43.86 -9.36 -13.96
N MET A 331 -42.90 -8.55 -14.44
CA MET A 331 -43.05 -7.13 -14.81
C MET A 331 -43.16 -6.24 -13.53
N ASP A 332 -42.32 -5.23 -13.28
CA ASP A 332 -41.29 -4.59 -14.13
C ASP A 332 -40.00 -4.25 -13.36
N ALA A 333 -38.84 -4.58 -13.94
CA ALA A 333 -37.52 -4.05 -13.59
C ALA A 333 -36.52 -4.46 -14.69
N ALA A 334 -36.22 -3.55 -15.62
CA ALA A 334 -35.31 -3.80 -16.75
C ALA A 334 -34.22 -2.72 -16.80
N THR A 335 -33.15 -2.92 -16.01
CA THR A 335 -31.91 -2.12 -16.11
C THR A 335 -30.71 -3.03 -15.92
N ASP A 336 -29.85 -3.04 -16.95
CA ASP A 336 -28.61 -3.79 -17.22
C ASP A 336 -27.93 -4.69 -16.17
N SER A 337 -27.41 -5.81 -16.68
CA SER A 337 -26.42 -6.68 -16.01
C SER A 337 -25.00 -6.27 -16.40
N ALA A 338 -24.14 -6.02 -15.41
CA ALA A 338 -22.74 -5.59 -15.63
C ALA A 338 -21.70 -6.45 -14.89
N GLU A 339 -21.88 -7.77 -14.87
CA GLU A 339 -20.83 -8.73 -14.45
C GLU A 339 -20.47 -9.64 -15.64
N GLY A 340 -19.21 -9.58 -16.09
CA GLY A 340 -18.73 -10.44 -17.17
C GLY A 340 -17.37 -10.02 -17.72
N LEU A 341 -16.34 -10.80 -17.38
CA LEU A 341 -14.98 -10.78 -17.94
C LEU A 341 -14.20 -9.45 -17.83
N ASP A 342 -13.01 -9.53 -17.21
CA ASP A 342 -11.83 -9.51 -18.06
C ASP A 342 -10.83 -10.59 -17.62
N ARG A 343 -10.52 -11.49 -18.55
CA ARG A 343 -9.51 -12.55 -18.39
C ARG A 343 -8.74 -12.60 -19.69
N ALA A 344 -7.88 -11.62 -19.90
CA ALA A 344 -6.98 -11.55 -21.04
C ALA A 344 -5.96 -12.70 -20.99
N THR A 345 -6.34 -13.86 -21.51
CA THR A 345 -5.39 -14.83 -22.04
C THR A 345 -4.87 -14.30 -23.37
N ASP A 346 -3.56 -14.21 -23.51
CA ASP A 346 -2.92 -14.16 -24.83
C ASP A 346 -1.94 -15.34 -24.93
N THR A 347 -1.92 -16.00 -26.09
CA THR A 347 -1.14 -17.22 -26.34
C THR A 347 -0.98 -17.41 -27.85
N ALA A 348 0.09 -16.83 -28.41
CA ALA A 348 0.65 -17.28 -29.67
C ALA A 348 2.15 -16.90 -29.81
N ASP A 349 2.88 -17.84 -30.39
CA ASP A 349 4.07 -17.70 -31.24
C ASP A 349 5.40 -17.10 -30.73
N ASP A 350 6.34 -18.03 -30.53
CA ASP A 350 7.80 -17.88 -30.66
C ASP A 350 8.18 -17.50 -32.12
N PRO A 351 9.13 -16.57 -32.30
CA PRO A 351 10.22 -16.91 -33.23
C PRO A 351 11.60 -16.40 -32.77
N ASN A 352 12.54 -17.31 -32.51
CA ASN A 352 13.32 -17.96 -33.60
C ASN A 352 14.67 -18.58 -33.12
N THR A 353 15.17 -19.56 -33.87
CA THR A 353 16.57 -20.05 -33.81
C THR A 353 17.44 -19.37 -34.87
N THR A 354 18.73 -19.23 -34.57
CA THR A 354 19.77 -18.62 -35.42
C THR A 354 19.91 -19.24 -36.82
N THR A 355 19.93 -18.39 -37.85
CA THR A 355 20.86 -18.50 -39.00
C THR A 355 21.25 -17.10 -39.49
N ALA A 356 22.43 -16.99 -40.12
CA ALA A 356 22.93 -15.77 -40.75
C ALA A 356 23.42 -16.10 -42.18
N THR A 357 23.26 -15.15 -43.10
CA THR A 357 23.94 -15.10 -44.40
C THR A 357 24.08 -13.63 -44.83
N ASP A 358 25.20 -13.28 -45.45
CA ASP A 358 25.52 -11.96 -46.00
C ASP A 358 24.75 -11.61 -47.29
N ALA A 359 24.64 -10.31 -47.62
CA ALA A 359 25.25 -9.73 -48.84
C ALA A 359 24.87 -8.25 -49.13
N VAL A 360 25.89 -7.39 -49.19
CA VAL A 360 26.18 -6.34 -50.21
C VAL A 360 25.04 -5.69 -51.00
N GLY A 361 24.96 -4.34 -51.02
CA GLY A 361 24.08 -3.59 -51.95
C GLY A 361 24.03 -2.06 -51.84
N ASP A 362 25.16 -1.37 -52.00
CA ASP A 362 25.27 0.09 -52.30
C ASP A 362 25.84 0.23 -53.75
N PRO A 363 25.83 1.36 -54.51
CA PRO A 363 25.74 2.76 -54.04
C PRO A 363 24.97 3.78 -54.94
N ASP A 364 25.12 5.07 -54.61
CA ASP A 364 25.04 6.29 -55.47
C ASP A 364 23.64 6.78 -55.93
N THR A 365 23.37 8.08 -56.22
CA THR A 365 24.23 9.28 -56.42
C THR A 365 23.52 10.59 -55.99
N THR A 366 24.29 11.69 -55.79
CA THR A 366 23.97 13.16 -55.90
C THR A 366 22.49 13.65 -55.90
N ALA A 367 22.02 14.55 -55.02
CA ALA A 367 22.43 15.96 -54.76
C ALA A 367 22.11 17.01 -55.85
N ASP A 368 21.29 18.03 -55.52
CA ASP A 368 21.49 19.46 -55.87
C ASP A 368 20.56 20.41 -55.05
N THR A 369 20.81 21.73 -55.00
CA THR A 369 19.93 22.79 -54.46
C THR A 369 20.33 24.19 -54.97
N PRO A 370 19.44 24.86 -55.73
CA PRO A 370 19.05 26.26 -55.43
C PRO A 370 17.56 26.56 -55.72
N GLY A 371 16.93 27.69 -55.32
CA GLY A 371 17.37 28.78 -54.44
C GLY A 371 17.01 30.20 -54.93
N HIS A 372 16.01 30.87 -54.33
CA HIS A 372 15.76 32.35 -54.26
C HIS A 372 14.59 32.57 -53.24
N GLN A 373 14.59 33.51 -52.27
CA GLN A 373 14.51 34.99 -52.31
C GLN A 373 13.20 35.54 -52.93
N THR A 374 12.52 36.60 -52.46
CA THR A 374 12.71 37.61 -51.37
C THR A 374 11.45 37.65 -50.46
N HIS A 375 11.05 38.63 -49.61
CA HIS A 375 11.46 39.96 -49.08
C HIS A 375 10.86 40.08 -47.64
N THR A 376 11.50 40.65 -46.61
CA THR A 376 11.67 42.09 -46.26
C THR A 376 10.39 42.89 -45.92
N ALA A 377 10.11 43.11 -44.62
CA ALA A 377 9.84 44.45 -44.02
C ALA A 377 9.53 44.41 -42.50
N ALA A 378 10.16 45.31 -41.74
CA ALA A 378 9.86 45.77 -40.37
C ALA A 378 10.63 47.11 -40.17
N PRO A 379 10.57 47.85 -39.03
CA PRO A 379 9.70 47.78 -37.85
C PRO A 379 9.00 49.15 -37.57
N ALA A 380 8.43 49.35 -36.37
CA ALA A 380 8.21 50.68 -35.79
C ALA A 380 8.11 50.66 -34.24
N ASP A 381 9.06 51.27 -33.54
CA ASP A 381 8.95 51.64 -32.11
C ASP A 381 8.13 52.93 -31.91
N HIS A 382 7.69 53.24 -30.68
CA HIS A 382 7.63 54.62 -30.17
C HIS A 382 7.66 54.69 -28.62
N HIS A 383 7.94 55.88 -28.07
CA HIS A 383 8.52 56.10 -26.72
C HIS A 383 7.54 56.27 -25.53
N ALA A 384 8.13 56.21 -24.31
CA ALA A 384 7.59 56.65 -23.01
C ALA A 384 7.70 58.22 -22.86
N PRO A 385 7.68 58.93 -21.68
CA PRO A 385 8.04 58.53 -20.29
C PRO A 385 7.31 59.17 -19.05
N ALA A 386 7.60 58.57 -17.88
CA ALA A 386 7.84 59.13 -16.51
C ALA A 386 7.11 60.37 -15.91
N ALA A 387 6.45 60.17 -14.74
CA ALA A 387 6.40 61.02 -13.52
C ALA A 387 5.50 60.32 -12.43
N GLY A 388 5.51 60.61 -11.12
CA GLY A 388 6.41 61.43 -10.28
C GLY A 388 5.78 61.90 -8.94
N ARG A 389 6.38 61.52 -7.78
CA ARG A 389 6.23 62.08 -6.40
C ARG A 389 4.90 61.96 -5.59
N ALA A 390 4.98 61.14 -4.53
CA ALA A 390 4.84 61.48 -3.09
C ALA A 390 3.66 62.32 -2.50
N GLY A 391 2.97 61.71 -1.52
CA GLY A 391 2.18 62.30 -0.41
C GLY A 391 1.74 61.16 0.54
N ALA A 392 2.09 61.13 1.84
CA ALA A 392 1.55 61.91 2.98
C ALA A 392 0.12 61.50 3.41
N ARG A 393 -0.25 61.35 4.70
CA ARG A 393 0.51 61.33 5.99
C ARG A 393 -0.37 60.74 7.12
N THR A 394 0.08 59.65 7.77
CA THR A 394 -0.04 59.35 9.22
C THR A 394 -1.47 59.34 9.87
N PRO A 395 -1.68 59.05 11.20
CA PRO A 395 -2.84 58.25 11.63
C PRO A 395 -3.79 58.94 12.63
N ALA A 396 -4.81 58.19 13.09
CA ALA A 396 -5.59 58.50 14.29
C ALA A 396 -5.18 57.59 15.46
N THR A 397 -4.63 58.17 16.52
CA THR A 397 -4.33 57.53 17.81
C THR A 397 -5.24 58.07 18.91
N ASN A 398 -5.63 57.21 19.85
CA ASN A 398 -5.76 57.48 21.29
C ASN A 398 -5.92 56.10 22.00
N ALA A 399 -5.21 55.71 23.07
CA ALA A 399 -4.74 56.41 24.28
C ALA A 399 -5.87 56.81 25.24
N ALA A 400 -5.79 56.61 26.56
CA ALA A 400 -4.90 55.76 27.38
C ALA A 400 -5.55 55.56 28.77
N GLY A 401 -5.11 54.57 29.56
CA GLY A 401 -5.58 54.34 30.94
C GLY A 401 -4.73 53.29 31.65
N ASP A 402 -4.34 53.54 32.90
CA ASP A 402 -3.24 52.86 33.59
C ASP A 402 -3.51 52.74 35.11
N ARG A 403 -2.73 51.87 35.78
CA ARG A 403 -2.66 51.54 37.22
C ARG A 403 -3.73 50.57 37.73
N ASP A 404 -3.53 49.75 38.77
CA ASP A 404 -2.40 49.17 39.55
C ASP A 404 -3.09 48.57 40.82
N THR A 405 -2.35 47.88 41.70
CA THR A 405 -2.76 47.24 42.98
C THR A 405 -3.57 45.93 42.89
N SER A 406 -3.57 45.05 43.91
CA SER A 406 -2.48 44.39 44.67
C SER A 406 -3.08 43.55 45.83
N ALA A 407 -2.56 42.33 46.05
CA ALA A 407 -2.87 41.43 47.18
C ALA A 407 -4.34 40.90 47.25
N ASP A 408 -4.69 39.85 48.01
CA ASP A 408 -3.91 39.04 48.97
C ASP A 408 -4.37 37.56 49.03
N THR A 409 -3.74 36.70 49.84
CA THR A 409 -4.09 35.27 50.06
C THR A 409 -3.90 34.84 51.51
N PRO A 410 -4.91 34.19 52.13
CA PRO A 410 -4.64 32.93 52.85
C PRO A 410 -5.81 31.90 52.75
N GLY A 411 -5.64 30.61 53.09
CA GLY A 411 -4.46 29.91 53.61
C GLY A 411 -4.74 28.42 53.92
N HIS A 412 -3.75 27.70 54.43
CA HIS A 412 -3.77 26.26 54.75
C HIS A 412 -3.81 26.01 56.27
N PRO A 413 -4.35 24.89 56.78
CA PRO A 413 -3.50 23.94 57.54
C PRO A 413 -3.99 22.45 57.55
N SER A 414 -3.34 21.45 58.17
CA SER A 414 -1.91 21.08 58.36
C SER A 414 -1.75 19.69 59.06
N HIS A 415 -0.62 19.00 58.80
CA HIS A 415 0.08 17.98 59.64
C HIS A 415 -0.53 16.64 60.13
N ARG A 416 0.09 15.53 59.68
CA ARG A 416 0.76 14.44 60.48
C ARG A 416 1.42 13.47 59.46
N THR A 417 2.68 12.98 59.47
CA THR A 417 3.83 12.87 60.41
C THR A 417 4.02 11.47 61.05
N ARG A 418 4.77 10.58 60.34
CA ARG A 418 5.62 9.42 60.77
C ARG A 418 5.80 8.46 59.56
N ALA A 419 6.84 7.64 59.39
CA ALA A 419 8.23 7.60 59.89
C ALA A 419 9.06 6.60 59.04
N ALA A 420 10.39 6.62 59.14
CA ALA A 420 11.30 5.54 58.67
C ALA A 420 11.49 4.47 59.79
N THR A 421 12.20 3.34 59.66
CA THR A 421 13.27 2.92 58.71
C THR A 421 13.17 1.38 58.40
N PRO A 422 14.21 0.53 58.11
CA PRO A 422 14.05 -0.53 57.09
C PRO A 422 14.27 -1.99 57.56
N VAL A 423 14.06 -2.96 56.65
CA VAL A 423 14.77 -4.26 56.48
C VAL A 423 14.18 -4.94 55.21
N GLY A 424 14.91 -5.67 54.37
CA GLY A 424 16.35 -5.98 54.36
C GLY A 424 16.82 -6.46 52.99
N ARG A 425 18.12 -6.74 52.83
CA ARG A 425 18.69 -7.30 51.59
C ARG A 425 18.41 -8.79 51.48
N HIS A 426 18.34 -9.30 50.25
CA HIS A 426 18.86 -10.63 49.95
C HIS A 426 19.84 -10.53 48.77
N GLU A 427 21.07 -10.94 49.03
CA GLU A 427 22.12 -11.07 48.02
C GLU A 427 22.13 -12.52 47.52
N THR A 428 22.19 -12.71 46.21
CA THR A 428 22.56 -13.99 45.57
C THR A 428 23.76 -13.72 44.68
N GLY A 429 24.90 -14.35 45.01
CA GLY A 429 26.21 -13.93 44.52
C GLY A 429 26.48 -14.34 43.06
N ALA A 430 27.12 -13.44 42.32
CA ALA A 430 27.87 -13.83 41.13
C ALA A 430 29.23 -14.40 41.56
N VAL A 431 29.58 -15.60 41.08
CA VAL A 431 30.91 -16.18 41.25
C VAL A 431 31.76 -15.78 40.04
N GLU A 432 32.72 -14.89 40.26
CA GLU A 432 33.72 -14.49 39.25
C GLU A 432 35.05 -15.20 39.54
N GLU A 433 35.32 -16.30 38.85
CA GLU A 433 36.57 -17.05 38.99
C GLU A 433 37.66 -16.53 38.03
N ARG A 434 38.85 -16.24 38.58
CA ARG A 434 39.96 -15.58 37.85
C ARG A 434 40.93 -16.59 37.24
N GLY A 435 40.70 -16.99 35.99
CA GLY A 435 41.73 -17.61 35.16
C GLY A 435 42.85 -16.59 34.82
N ARG A 436 44.12 -16.96 35.01
CA ARG A 436 45.27 -16.04 34.93
C ARG A 436 46.21 -16.38 33.77
N LYS A 437 46.76 -15.33 33.15
CA LYS A 437 47.86 -15.27 32.15
C LYS A 437 48.63 -16.56 31.83
N SER A 438 48.87 -16.76 30.53
CA SER A 438 50.20 -17.10 30.00
C SER A 438 50.43 -16.41 28.65
N GLU A 439 51.45 -15.56 28.56
CA GLU A 439 51.98 -15.03 27.28
C GLU A 439 53.15 -15.90 26.81
N ASP A 440 53.19 -16.27 25.53
CA ASP A 440 54.34 -16.88 24.87
C ASP A 440 54.30 -16.42 23.39
N SER A 441 55.13 -15.49 22.90
CA SER A 441 56.60 -15.36 22.91
C SER A 441 57.34 -16.25 21.91
N GLY A 442 56.86 -16.33 20.66
CA GLY A 442 57.67 -16.82 19.54
C GLY A 442 58.68 -15.78 19.03
N PRO A 443 59.92 -16.19 18.72
CA PRO A 443 60.78 -15.44 17.79
C PRO A 443 61.50 -16.33 16.75
N VAL A 444 61.98 -15.70 15.67
CA VAL A 444 62.85 -16.27 14.60
C VAL A 444 62.15 -17.31 13.69
N GLY A 445 62.33 -17.34 12.37
CA GLY A 445 63.04 -16.40 11.47
C GLY A 445 63.63 -17.11 10.24
N SER A 446 63.89 -16.34 9.17
CA SER A 446 64.20 -16.78 7.79
C SER A 446 63.01 -17.31 6.99
#